data_AF-A0A7C5K6N9-F1
#
_entry.id   AF-A0A7C5K6N9-F1
#
_cell.length_a   1.000
_cell.length_b   1.000
_cell.length_c   1.000
_cell.angle_alpha   90.00
_cell.angle_beta   90.00
_cell.angle_gamma   90.00
#
_symmetry.space_group_name_H-M   'P 1'
#
loop_
_entity.id
_entity.type
_entity.pdbx_description
1 polymer ?
#
loop_
_entity_poly.entity_id
_entity_poly.type
_entity_poly.pdbx_seq_one_letter_code
_entity_poly.pdbx_strand_id
1 'polypeptide(L)'
;MSEILSYYRREENGKIIQETLAEHIDEMLKILKNFSESKINRYLQKTFPMLKNFSEIVKLAVVFHDVGKVFYQKDPKNITKNLSFMGHEFLSSLIFNEFQKNSENLIDSHENFGVDAASLIKFSILFHHHAMCIRDRKKFTTLIDLNIEGGLKLFPSLIKCLIKFLGKGDVEALKNALKYDVESKDIIANLQRCSDEDLRTVWREVWVSGFKRKIALSLLDILITTDNLAANKKRGPNTTIFHEALRQFSEFYL
;
A
#
# COMPACT_ATOMS: atom_id res chain seq x y z
N MET A 1 -15.30 -16.18 -10.09
CA MET A 1 -14.14 -15.68 -9.32
C MET A 1 -14.47 -14.27 -8.87
N SER A 2 -14.29 -13.95 -7.59
CA SER A 2 -14.62 -12.65 -7.02
C SER A 2 -13.49 -11.64 -7.23
N GLU A 3 -13.85 -10.40 -7.50
CA GLU A 3 -12.95 -9.25 -7.51
C GLU A 3 -12.59 -8.84 -6.08
N ILE A 4 -11.41 -8.22 -5.89
CA ILE A 4 -10.99 -7.72 -4.59
C ILE A 4 -11.45 -6.27 -4.49
N LEU A 5 -12.30 -5.99 -3.49
CA LEU A 5 -12.81 -4.65 -3.23
C LEU A 5 -11.79 -3.85 -2.40
N SER A 6 -11.53 -2.61 -2.82
CA SER A 6 -10.83 -1.60 -2.02
C SER A 6 -11.80 -0.73 -1.21
N TYR A 7 -13.08 -0.67 -1.63
CA TYR A 7 -14.15 0.05 -0.95
C TYR A 7 -15.52 -0.57 -1.24
N TYR A 8 -16.39 -0.57 -0.23
CA TYR A 8 -17.81 -0.90 -0.38
C TYR A 8 -18.65 -0.13 0.65
N ARG A 9 -19.72 0.52 0.18
CA ARG A 9 -20.74 1.16 1.00
C ARG A 9 -22.13 0.95 0.38
N ARG A 10 -23.09 0.55 1.20
CA ARG A 10 -24.52 0.57 0.90
C ARG A 10 -25.14 1.79 1.59
N GLU A 11 -25.75 2.66 0.80
CA GLU A 11 -26.52 3.81 1.29
C GLU A 11 -27.92 3.38 1.73
N GLU A 12 -28.59 4.22 2.54
CA GLU A 12 -29.94 3.96 3.06
C GLU A 12 -30.99 3.87 1.95
N ASN A 13 -30.76 4.55 0.82
CA ASN A 13 -31.59 4.47 -0.39
C ASN A 13 -31.36 3.18 -1.22
N GLY A 14 -30.50 2.25 -0.75
CA GLY A 14 -30.16 1.01 -1.45
C GLY A 14 -29.06 1.14 -2.51
N LYS A 15 -28.55 2.35 -2.78
CA LYS A 15 -27.43 2.57 -3.71
C LYS A 15 -26.15 1.91 -3.16
N ILE A 16 -25.43 1.21 -4.04
CA ILE A 16 -24.16 0.58 -3.71
C ILE A 16 -23.05 1.40 -4.38
N ILE A 17 -22.08 1.84 -3.57
CA ILE A 17 -20.82 2.42 -4.02
C ILE A 17 -19.73 1.37 -3.77
N GLN A 18 -19.05 0.97 -4.83
CA GLN A 18 -17.96 0.01 -4.75
C GLN A 18 -16.79 0.44 -5.63
N GLU A 19 -15.60 0.03 -5.23
CA GLU A 19 -14.36 0.23 -5.96
C GLU A 19 -13.53 -1.05 -5.81
N THR A 20 -13.00 -1.56 -6.92
CA THR A 20 -12.07 -2.68 -6.88
C THR A 20 -10.64 -2.18 -6.62
N LEU A 21 -9.80 -3.04 -6.06
CA LEU A 21 -8.38 -2.75 -5.85
C LEU A 21 -7.67 -2.38 -7.16
N ALA A 22 -8.00 -3.05 -8.26
CA ALA A 22 -7.42 -2.74 -9.58
C ALA A 22 -7.79 -1.33 -10.05
N GLU A 23 -9.06 -0.95 -9.92
CA GLU A 23 -9.53 0.39 -10.30
C GLU A 23 -8.88 1.47 -9.42
N HIS A 24 -8.74 1.19 -8.13
CA HIS A 24 -8.12 2.11 -7.19
C HIS A 24 -6.64 2.37 -7.54
N ILE A 25 -5.85 1.31 -7.73
CA ILE A 25 -4.45 1.39 -8.14
C ILE A 25 -4.32 2.10 -9.49
N ASP A 26 -5.17 1.78 -10.47
CA ASP A 26 -5.15 2.41 -11.79
C ASP A 26 -5.39 3.92 -11.70
N GLU A 27 -6.33 4.37 -10.86
CA GLU A 27 -6.56 5.81 -10.65
C GLU A 27 -5.41 6.52 -9.94
N MET A 28 -4.77 5.87 -8.96
CA MET A 28 -3.56 6.42 -8.34
C MET A 28 -2.42 6.58 -9.36
N LEU A 29 -2.20 5.57 -10.20
CA LEU A 29 -1.17 5.62 -11.24
C LEU A 29 -1.48 6.65 -12.33
N LYS A 30 -2.75 6.89 -12.66
CA LYS A 30 -3.17 7.99 -13.55
C LYS A 30 -2.82 9.36 -12.98
N ILE A 31 -3.00 9.57 -11.67
CA ILE A 31 -2.58 10.82 -11.00
C ILE A 31 -1.06 10.98 -11.12
N LEU A 32 -0.30 9.88 -11.04
CA LEU A 32 1.16 9.87 -11.13
C LEU A 32 1.71 9.78 -12.56
N LYS A 33 0.88 9.90 -13.61
CA LYS A 33 1.31 9.68 -15.00
C LYS A 33 2.55 10.48 -15.41
N ASN A 34 2.69 11.72 -14.92
CA ASN A 34 3.80 12.61 -15.21
C ASN A 34 4.76 12.78 -14.02
N PHE A 35 4.78 11.83 -13.09
CA PHE A 35 5.54 11.92 -11.84
C PHE A 35 7.05 12.16 -12.06
N SER A 36 7.63 11.62 -13.15
CA SER A 36 9.03 11.85 -13.50
C SER A 36 9.37 13.34 -13.68
N GLU A 37 8.41 14.15 -14.13
CA GLU A 37 8.54 15.59 -14.38
C GLU A 37 8.08 16.44 -13.19
N SER A 38 7.48 15.82 -12.18
CA SER A 38 6.93 16.48 -10.99
C SER A 38 7.99 17.32 -10.27
N LYS A 39 7.55 18.36 -9.54
CA LYS A 39 8.48 19.19 -8.76
C LYS A 39 9.13 18.38 -7.64
N ILE A 40 8.37 17.50 -6.98
CA ILE A 40 8.90 16.68 -5.90
C ILE A 40 9.94 15.69 -6.40
N ASN A 41 9.71 15.01 -7.53
CA ASN A 41 10.70 14.09 -8.10
C ASN A 41 11.97 14.85 -8.51
N ARG A 42 11.83 15.99 -9.22
CA ARG A 42 13.00 16.82 -9.58
C ARG A 42 13.77 17.31 -8.36
N TYR A 43 13.08 17.72 -7.30
CA TYR A 43 13.71 18.13 -6.06
C TYR A 43 14.49 16.98 -5.41
N LEU A 44 13.87 15.79 -5.30
CA LEU A 44 14.52 14.62 -4.71
C LEU A 44 15.70 14.15 -5.53
N GLN A 45 15.59 14.09 -6.86
CA GLN A 45 16.68 13.72 -7.75
C GLN A 45 17.85 14.71 -7.69
N LYS A 46 17.59 16.02 -7.57
CA LYS A 46 18.66 17.02 -7.39
C LYS A 46 19.31 16.95 -6.02
N THR A 47 18.51 16.73 -4.97
CA THR A 47 19.00 16.71 -3.58
C THR A 47 19.69 15.40 -3.23
N PHE A 48 19.25 14.30 -3.84
CA PHE A 48 19.73 12.95 -3.64
C PHE A 48 20.03 12.29 -5.00
N PRO A 49 21.11 12.69 -5.71
CA PRO A 49 21.38 12.21 -7.08
C PRO A 49 21.58 10.70 -7.23
N MET A 50 21.78 10.00 -6.13
CA MET A 50 21.94 8.53 -6.12
C MET A 50 20.66 7.83 -5.67
N LEU A 51 19.55 8.54 -5.50
CA LEU A 51 18.23 7.93 -5.36
C LEU A 51 17.76 7.49 -6.75
N LYS A 52 18.22 6.32 -7.19
CA LYS A 52 17.82 5.77 -8.49
C LYS A 52 16.42 5.17 -8.41
N ASN A 53 15.74 5.14 -9.56
CA ASN A 53 14.47 4.42 -9.74
C ASN A 53 13.35 4.82 -8.75
N PHE A 54 13.34 6.08 -8.26
CA PHE A 54 12.32 6.53 -7.29
C PHE A 54 10.89 6.39 -7.82
N SER A 55 10.67 6.58 -9.13
CA SER A 55 9.37 6.34 -9.75
C SER A 55 8.90 4.89 -9.59
N GLU A 56 9.80 3.91 -9.64
CA GLU A 56 9.45 2.50 -9.43
C GLU A 56 9.19 2.23 -7.94
N ILE A 57 9.94 2.87 -7.03
CA ILE A 57 9.65 2.83 -5.57
C ILE A 57 8.24 3.33 -5.29
N VAL A 58 7.87 4.48 -5.87
CA VAL A 58 6.52 5.05 -5.76
C VAL A 58 5.47 4.10 -6.32
N LYS A 59 5.71 3.54 -7.52
CA LYS A 59 4.79 2.60 -8.16
C LYS A 59 4.57 1.35 -7.32
N LEU A 60 5.63 0.74 -6.77
CA LEU A 60 5.50 -0.41 -5.90
C LEU A 60 4.76 -0.07 -4.60
N ALA A 61 5.01 1.08 -3.98
CA ALA A 61 4.24 1.53 -2.82
C ALA A 61 2.74 1.65 -3.16
N VAL A 62 2.39 2.24 -4.29
CA VAL A 62 1.00 2.34 -4.77
C VAL A 62 0.38 0.97 -5.01
N VAL A 63 1.09 0.05 -5.68
CA VAL A 63 0.57 -1.28 -6.00
C VAL A 63 0.34 -2.12 -4.73
N PHE A 64 1.23 -2.00 -3.74
CA PHE A 64 1.22 -2.87 -2.56
C PHE A 64 0.51 -2.29 -1.33
N HIS A 65 0.23 -0.99 -1.22
CA HIS A 65 -0.27 -0.40 0.05
C HIS A 65 -1.57 -1.01 0.60
N ASP A 66 -2.44 -1.49 -0.29
CA ASP A 66 -3.80 -1.91 0.00
C ASP A 66 -4.04 -3.42 -0.22
N VAL A 67 -3.01 -4.20 -0.59
CA VAL A 67 -3.18 -5.62 -0.96
C VAL A 67 -3.68 -6.48 0.20
N GLY A 68 -3.40 -6.09 1.44
CA GLY A 68 -3.90 -6.71 2.66
C GLY A 68 -5.43 -6.69 2.78
N LYS A 69 -6.14 -5.86 2.00
CA LYS A 69 -7.61 -5.87 1.94
C LYS A 69 -8.19 -7.20 1.44
N VAL A 70 -7.38 -8.04 0.79
CA VAL A 70 -7.78 -9.39 0.37
C VAL A 70 -8.31 -10.25 1.53
N PHE A 71 -7.80 -10.05 2.75
CA PHE A 71 -8.20 -10.81 3.94
C PHE A 71 -9.49 -10.32 4.61
N TYR A 72 -10.06 -9.22 4.12
CA TYR A 72 -11.28 -8.61 4.67
C TYR A 72 -12.49 -8.79 3.76
N GLN A 73 -12.33 -9.49 2.63
CA GLN A 73 -13.40 -9.67 1.66
C GLN A 73 -14.54 -10.49 2.26
N LYS A 74 -15.78 -10.05 2.04
CA LYS A 74 -17.01 -10.71 2.45
C LYS A 74 -17.93 -10.86 1.25
N ASP A 75 -18.82 -11.83 1.28
CA ASP A 75 -19.91 -11.91 0.30
C ASP A 75 -20.69 -10.58 0.34
N PRO A 76 -20.87 -9.88 -0.80
CA PRO A 76 -21.64 -8.64 -0.86
C PRO A 76 -23.05 -8.73 -0.25
N LYS A 77 -23.66 -9.93 -0.26
CA LYS A 77 -24.96 -10.18 0.40
C LYS A 77 -24.90 -10.04 1.92
N ASN A 78 -23.74 -10.33 2.51
CA ASN A 78 -23.49 -10.28 3.94
C ASN A 78 -22.98 -8.90 4.41
N ILE A 79 -22.81 -7.93 3.50
CA ILE A 79 -22.39 -6.58 3.87
C ILE A 79 -23.62 -5.71 4.15
N THR A 80 -23.83 -5.38 5.42
CA THR A 80 -25.00 -4.62 5.89
C THR A 80 -24.90 -3.13 5.60
N LYS A 81 -23.70 -2.53 5.75
CA LYS A 81 -23.48 -1.08 5.55
C LYS A 81 -22.18 -0.77 4.83
N ASN A 82 -21.05 -1.21 5.34
CA ASN A 82 -19.74 -0.94 4.78
C ASN A 82 -18.77 -2.11 5.04
N LEU A 83 -17.73 -2.19 4.21
CA LEU A 83 -16.60 -3.09 4.46
C LEU A 83 -15.50 -2.33 5.22
N SER A 84 -15.14 -2.83 6.39
CA SER A 84 -14.04 -2.29 7.18
C SER A 84 -12.74 -3.02 6.86
N PHE A 85 -11.69 -2.26 6.61
CA PHE A 85 -10.35 -2.76 6.29
C PHE A 85 -9.32 -2.37 7.35
N MET A 86 -9.75 -2.13 8.59
CA MET A 86 -8.86 -1.60 9.62
C MET A 86 -7.70 -2.57 9.89
N GLY A 87 -6.46 -2.10 9.72
CA GLY A 87 -5.25 -2.91 9.91
C GLY A 87 -4.72 -3.59 8.64
N HIS A 88 -5.29 -3.34 7.45
CA HIS A 88 -4.78 -3.91 6.20
C HIS A 88 -3.33 -3.51 5.90
N GLU A 89 -2.84 -2.39 6.43
CA GLU A 89 -1.46 -1.92 6.25
C GLU A 89 -0.42 -2.94 6.73
N PHE A 90 -0.72 -3.68 7.81
CA PHE A 90 0.18 -4.70 8.35
C PHE A 90 0.26 -5.93 7.45
N LEU A 91 -0.89 -6.39 6.94
CA LEU A 91 -0.96 -7.50 5.99
C LEU A 91 -0.36 -7.11 4.64
N SER A 92 -0.54 -5.86 4.22
CA SER A 92 0.07 -5.32 3.01
C SER A 92 1.58 -5.27 3.12
N SER A 93 2.10 -4.80 4.26
CA SER A 93 3.54 -4.82 4.56
C SER A 93 4.09 -6.25 4.61
N LEU A 94 3.35 -7.21 5.18
CA LEU A 94 3.76 -8.61 5.21
C LEU A 94 3.86 -9.20 3.79
N ILE A 95 2.83 -9.01 2.96
CA ILE A 95 2.84 -9.47 1.56
C ILE A 95 4.00 -8.82 0.79
N PHE A 96 4.24 -7.52 0.98
CA PHE A 96 5.34 -6.82 0.34
C PHE A 96 6.71 -7.34 0.80
N ASN A 97 6.86 -7.67 2.08
CA ASN A 97 8.10 -8.23 2.61
C ASN A 97 8.42 -9.60 2.00
N GLU A 98 7.43 -10.48 1.84
CA GLU A 98 7.63 -11.76 1.15
C GLU A 98 7.88 -11.57 -0.35
N PHE A 99 7.20 -10.61 -1.00
CA PHE A 99 7.48 -10.23 -2.38
C PHE A 99 8.93 -9.77 -2.57
N GLN A 100 9.44 -8.92 -1.67
CA GLN A 100 10.83 -8.44 -1.70
C GLN A 100 11.83 -9.60 -1.66
N LYS A 101 11.66 -10.56 -0.75
CA LYS A 101 12.60 -11.70 -0.62
C LYS A 101 12.69 -12.54 -1.89
N ASN A 102 11.61 -12.57 -2.66
CA ASN A 102 11.48 -13.33 -3.89
C ASN A 102 11.76 -12.50 -5.15
N SER A 103 12.04 -11.20 -5.02
CA SER A 103 12.29 -10.32 -6.16
C SER A 103 13.79 -10.11 -6.37
N GLU A 104 14.29 -10.63 -7.48
CA GLU A 104 15.66 -10.41 -7.95
C GLU A 104 15.88 -9.00 -8.51
N ASN A 105 14.80 -8.27 -8.80
CA ASN A 105 14.82 -6.96 -9.45
C ASN A 105 14.55 -5.81 -8.47
N LEU A 106 14.30 -6.10 -7.19
CA LEU A 106 14.07 -5.02 -6.24
C LEU A 106 15.37 -4.26 -6.03
N ILE A 107 15.28 -2.93 -6.17
CA ILE A 107 16.41 -2.00 -6.20
C ILE A 107 17.39 -2.32 -5.06
N ASP A 108 18.57 -2.80 -5.43
CA ASP A 108 19.58 -3.22 -4.48
C ASP A 108 19.94 -2.05 -3.55
N SER A 109 19.87 -2.29 -2.25
CA SER A 109 20.21 -1.32 -1.19
C SER A 109 21.64 -0.75 -1.34
N HIS A 110 22.53 -1.50 -2.01
CA HIS A 110 23.90 -1.09 -2.30
C HIS A 110 23.98 0.03 -3.35
N GLU A 111 23.00 0.17 -4.25
CA GLU A 111 23.03 1.15 -5.33
C GLU A 111 22.59 2.57 -4.92
N ASN A 112 22.03 2.75 -3.71
CA ASN A 112 21.44 4.01 -3.25
C ASN A 112 22.00 4.53 -1.90
N PHE A 113 23.32 4.53 -1.67
CA PHE A 113 23.93 4.97 -0.39
C PHE A 113 23.38 4.27 0.87
N GLY A 114 22.97 2.99 0.76
CA GLY A 114 22.37 2.26 1.87
C GLY A 114 20.93 2.69 2.20
N VAL A 115 20.24 3.37 1.27
CA VAL A 115 18.77 3.49 1.29
C VAL A 115 18.19 2.17 0.80
N ASP A 116 17.69 1.36 1.74
CA ASP A 116 16.88 0.21 1.39
C ASP A 116 15.52 0.70 0.85
N ALA A 117 15.31 0.53 -0.46
CA ALA A 117 14.07 0.89 -1.13
C ALA A 117 12.87 0.17 -0.50
N ALA A 118 13.07 -1.07 -0.03
CA ALA A 118 12.01 -1.81 0.60
C ALA A 118 11.62 -1.25 1.96
N SER A 119 12.57 -0.74 2.74
CA SER A 119 12.25 -0.04 3.99
C SER A 119 11.47 1.25 3.75
N LEU A 120 11.77 1.98 2.67
CA LEU A 120 10.97 3.15 2.28
C LEU A 120 9.53 2.74 1.92
N ILE A 121 9.37 1.69 1.11
CA ILE A 121 8.05 1.19 0.70
C ILE A 121 7.29 0.69 1.92
N LYS A 122 7.87 -0.18 2.75
CA LYS A 122 7.26 -0.66 4.00
C LYS A 122 6.87 0.48 4.92
N PHE A 123 7.71 1.52 5.05
CA PHE A 123 7.36 2.71 5.81
C PHE A 123 6.10 3.38 5.25
N SER A 124 6.07 3.66 3.94
CA SER A 124 4.89 4.28 3.33
C SER A 124 3.63 3.42 3.49
N ILE A 125 3.73 2.10 3.33
CA ILE A 125 2.61 1.17 3.51
C ILE A 125 2.14 1.14 4.97
N LEU A 126 3.03 0.99 5.94
CA LEU A 126 2.63 0.92 7.35
C LEU A 126 2.00 2.22 7.83
N PHE A 127 2.49 3.35 7.33
CA PHE A 127 2.14 4.67 7.84
C PHE A 127 1.18 5.45 6.94
N HIS A 128 0.68 4.96 5.80
CA HIS A 128 -0.24 5.76 4.94
C HIS A 128 -1.56 6.16 5.63
N HIS A 129 -1.94 5.49 6.71
CA HIS A 129 -3.05 5.88 7.58
C HIS A 129 -2.62 6.80 8.75
N HIS A 130 -1.42 7.43 8.70
CA HIS A 130 -0.66 8.00 9.82
C HIS A 130 -1.47 8.84 10.83
N ALA A 131 -2.48 9.57 10.38
CA ALA A 131 -3.34 10.38 11.25
C ALA A 131 -4.20 9.56 12.23
N MET A 132 -4.22 8.22 12.14
CA MET A 132 -5.17 7.34 12.85
C MET A 132 -4.52 6.36 13.84
N CYS A 133 -3.47 6.76 14.59
CA CYS A 133 -2.91 5.99 15.71
C CYS A 133 -2.56 4.52 15.36
N ILE A 134 -1.44 4.31 14.64
CA ILE A 134 -0.99 2.98 14.17
C ILE A 134 -0.99 1.88 15.25
N ARG A 135 -0.69 2.23 16.50
CA ARG A 135 -0.71 1.29 17.64
C ARG A 135 -2.11 0.77 17.97
N ASP A 136 -3.14 1.59 17.80
CA ASP A 136 -4.52 1.17 18.05
C ASP A 136 -5.03 0.31 16.90
N ARG A 137 -4.68 0.66 15.64
CA ARG A 137 -4.98 -0.17 14.46
C ARG A 137 -4.36 -1.56 14.53
N LYS A 138 -3.18 -1.69 15.14
CA LYS A 138 -2.55 -2.99 15.44
C LYS A 138 -3.40 -3.86 16.38
N LYS A 139 -4.06 -3.29 17.39
CA LYS A 139 -4.95 -4.06 18.26
C LYS A 139 -6.13 -4.64 17.48
N PHE A 140 -6.58 -3.94 16.43
CA PHE A 140 -7.67 -4.43 15.58
C PHE A 140 -7.27 -5.62 14.71
N THR A 141 -6.01 -5.73 14.29
CA THR A 141 -5.56 -6.96 13.59
C THR A 141 -5.62 -8.21 14.47
N THR A 142 -5.63 -8.04 15.79
CA THR A 142 -5.82 -9.15 16.76
C THR A 142 -7.27 -9.34 17.23
N LEU A 143 -8.16 -8.36 16.96
CA LEU A 143 -9.54 -8.34 17.47
C LEU A 143 -10.60 -8.57 16.38
N ILE A 144 -10.24 -8.47 15.10
CA ILE A 144 -11.17 -8.64 13.98
C ILE A 144 -11.08 -10.09 13.46
N ASP A 145 -12.24 -10.66 13.11
CA ASP A 145 -12.41 -11.90 12.34
C ASP A 145 -11.73 -11.80 10.96
N LEU A 146 -10.40 -11.82 10.94
CA LEU A 146 -9.61 -11.99 9.73
C LEU A 146 -10.01 -13.31 9.11
N ASN A 147 -10.65 -13.26 7.95
CA ASN A 147 -10.97 -14.46 7.19
C ASN A 147 -9.72 -14.90 6.43
N ILE A 148 -8.74 -15.43 7.17
CA ILE A 148 -7.46 -15.87 6.60
C ILE A 148 -7.71 -16.87 5.48
N GLU A 149 -8.50 -17.92 5.73
CA GLU A 149 -8.80 -18.95 4.74
C GLU A 149 -9.48 -18.36 3.50
N GLY A 150 -10.42 -17.43 3.68
CA GLY A 150 -11.06 -16.71 2.57
C GLY A 150 -10.08 -15.84 1.79
N GLY A 151 -9.19 -15.12 2.46
CA GLY A 151 -8.15 -14.30 1.82
C GLY A 151 -7.18 -15.13 1.00
N LEU A 152 -6.70 -16.26 1.54
CA LEU A 152 -5.83 -17.20 0.82
C LEU A 152 -6.49 -17.71 -0.47
N LYS A 153 -7.79 -18.08 -0.41
CA LYS A 153 -8.56 -18.50 -1.60
C LYS A 153 -8.67 -17.41 -2.68
N LEU A 154 -8.43 -16.14 -2.34
CA LEU A 154 -8.48 -15.01 -3.26
C LEU A 154 -7.12 -14.62 -3.85
N PHE A 155 -6.03 -15.30 -3.49
CA PHE A 155 -4.70 -15.03 -4.06
C PHE A 155 -4.64 -15.13 -5.59
N PRO A 156 -5.30 -16.09 -6.26
CA PRO A 156 -5.37 -16.08 -7.73
C PRO A 156 -6.02 -14.80 -8.28
N SER A 157 -7.06 -14.29 -7.62
CA SER A 157 -7.69 -13.02 -7.97
C SER A 157 -6.76 -11.82 -7.70
N LEU A 158 -6.00 -11.86 -6.60
CA LEU A 158 -5.00 -10.84 -6.27
C LEU A 158 -3.89 -10.79 -7.32
N ILE A 159 -3.33 -11.94 -7.69
CA ILE A 159 -2.31 -12.03 -8.75
C ILE A 159 -2.87 -11.42 -10.04
N LYS A 160 -4.06 -11.85 -10.48
CA LYS A 160 -4.71 -11.31 -11.70
C LYS A 160 -4.95 -9.79 -11.63
N CYS A 161 -5.21 -9.25 -10.43
CA CYS A 161 -5.32 -7.82 -10.20
C CYS A 161 -3.96 -7.12 -10.39
N LEU A 162 -2.90 -7.63 -9.76
CA LEU A 162 -1.60 -6.95 -9.69
C LEU A 162 -0.73 -7.15 -10.95
N ILE A 163 -0.91 -8.23 -11.72
CA ILE A 163 -0.10 -8.49 -12.94
C ILE A 163 -0.18 -7.37 -13.98
N LYS A 164 -1.24 -6.54 -13.95
CA LYS A 164 -1.40 -5.40 -14.87
C LYS A 164 -0.44 -4.26 -14.57
N PHE A 165 0.09 -4.21 -13.34
CA PHE A 165 0.92 -3.13 -12.83
C PHE A 165 2.38 -3.56 -12.60
N LEU A 166 2.66 -4.86 -12.67
CA LEU A 166 3.96 -5.45 -12.36
C LEU A 166 4.67 -5.95 -13.63
N GLY A 167 6.00 -5.90 -13.63
CA GLY A 167 6.81 -6.50 -14.69
C GLY A 167 6.81 -8.04 -14.61
N LYS A 168 7.29 -8.72 -15.66
CA LYS A 168 7.32 -10.21 -15.69
C LYS A 168 8.08 -10.80 -14.48
N GLY A 169 9.22 -10.22 -14.11
CA GLY A 169 10.01 -10.68 -12.96
C GLY A 169 9.25 -10.49 -11.63
N ASP A 170 8.63 -9.33 -11.43
CA ASP A 170 7.84 -9.03 -10.24
C ASP A 170 6.60 -9.93 -10.12
N VAL A 171 5.97 -10.29 -11.25
CA VAL A 171 4.83 -11.20 -11.24
C VAL A 171 5.22 -12.57 -10.68
N GLU A 172 6.40 -13.08 -11.03
CA GLU A 172 6.86 -14.37 -10.52
C GLU A 172 7.24 -14.28 -9.04
N ALA A 173 7.92 -13.20 -8.64
CA ALA A 173 8.20 -12.91 -7.23
C ALA A 173 6.91 -12.85 -6.39
N LEU A 174 5.85 -12.21 -6.90
CA LEU A 174 4.55 -12.14 -6.24
C LEU A 174 3.90 -13.52 -6.09
N LYS A 175 3.95 -14.36 -7.13
CA LYS A 175 3.41 -15.73 -7.03
C LYS A 175 4.14 -16.55 -5.97
N ASN A 176 5.47 -16.44 -5.92
CA ASN A 176 6.28 -17.15 -4.93
C ASN A 176 5.98 -16.67 -3.51
N ALA A 177 5.92 -15.35 -3.31
CA ALA A 177 5.57 -14.75 -2.02
C ALA A 177 4.21 -15.25 -1.49
N LEU A 178 3.20 -15.34 -2.36
CA LEU A 178 1.86 -15.78 -1.97
C LEU A 178 1.77 -17.30 -1.73
N LYS A 179 2.56 -18.11 -2.45
CA LYS A 179 2.49 -19.58 -2.42
C LYS A 179 3.30 -20.22 -1.28
N TYR A 180 4.48 -19.70 -0.96
CA TYR A 180 5.43 -20.41 -0.09
C TYR A 180 5.41 -19.92 1.36
N ASP A 181 5.23 -18.61 1.59
CA ASP A 181 5.41 -18.02 2.91
C ASP A 181 4.09 -17.62 3.59
N VAL A 182 3.04 -17.35 2.81
CA VAL A 182 1.74 -16.91 3.35
C VAL A 182 0.77 -18.09 3.59
N GLU A 183 0.87 -19.17 2.79
CA GLU A 183 0.04 -20.37 2.94
C GLU A 183 0.52 -21.35 4.04
N SER A 184 1.76 -21.22 4.54
CA SER A 184 2.46 -22.27 5.31
C SER A 184 2.17 -22.32 6.83
N LYS A 185 1.04 -21.78 7.30
CA LYS A 185 0.39 -21.99 8.63
C LYS A 185 0.72 -21.07 9.82
N ASP A 186 1.28 -19.88 9.64
CA ASP A 186 1.33 -18.95 10.79
C ASP A 186 1.22 -17.48 10.40
N ILE A 187 0.34 -17.15 9.45
CA ILE A 187 0.14 -15.74 9.05
C ILE A 187 -0.20 -14.84 10.24
N ILE A 188 -0.91 -15.35 11.26
CA ILE A 188 -1.24 -14.60 12.48
C ILE A 188 0.01 -14.41 13.34
N ALA A 189 0.79 -15.46 13.58
CA ALA A 189 2.03 -15.37 14.36
C ALA A 189 3.08 -14.51 13.64
N ASN A 190 3.20 -14.65 12.32
CA ASN A 190 4.03 -13.80 11.48
C ASN A 190 3.55 -12.35 11.49
N LEU A 191 2.24 -12.09 11.38
CA LEU A 191 1.69 -10.74 11.49
C LEU A 191 1.99 -10.12 12.86
N GLN A 192 1.86 -10.89 13.95
CA GLN A 192 2.17 -10.43 15.30
C GLN A 192 3.67 -10.14 15.49
N ARG A 193 4.54 -11.02 14.99
CA ARG A 193 6.00 -10.86 15.06
C ARG A 193 6.50 -9.71 14.17
N CYS A 194 6.10 -9.72 12.91
CA CYS A 194 6.43 -8.69 11.92
C CYS A 194 5.90 -7.32 12.35
N SER A 195 4.68 -7.21 12.86
CA SER A 195 4.13 -5.89 13.18
C SER A 195 4.91 -5.13 14.25
N ASP A 196 5.43 -5.74 15.32
CA ASP A 196 6.22 -5.01 16.32
C ASP A 196 7.68 -4.81 15.94
N GLU A 197 8.28 -5.80 15.31
CA GLU A 197 9.69 -5.75 14.91
C GLU A 197 9.87 -4.88 13.67
N ASP A 198 9.01 -5.02 12.66
CA ASP A 198 9.06 -4.19 11.44
C ASP A 198 8.71 -2.75 11.74
N LEU A 199 7.67 -2.47 12.56
CA LEU A 199 7.38 -1.09 12.96
C LEU A 199 8.58 -0.42 13.61
N ARG A 200 9.25 -1.11 14.56
CA ARG A 200 10.42 -0.57 15.24
C ARG A 200 11.61 -0.42 14.29
N THR A 201 11.86 -1.43 13.45
CA THR A 201 13.02 -1.49 12.56
C THR A 201 12.89 -0.45 11.45
N VAL A 202 11.76 -0.44 10.74
CA VAL A 202 11.48 0.52 9.66
C VAL A 202 11.45 1.95 10.21
N TRP A 203 10.84 2.17 11.37
CA TRP A 203 10.87 3.48 12.02
C TRP A 203 12.31 3.90 12.35
N ARG A 204 13.09 3.03 12.99
CA ARG A 204 14.49 3.34 13.34
C ARG A 204 15.31 3.63 12.09
N GLU A 205 15.21 2.83 11.04
CA GLU A 205 15.95 3.00 9.80
C GLU A 205 15.66 4.34 9.11
N VAL A 206 14.39 4.74 9.10
CA VAL A 206 13.96 6.01 8.51
C VAL A 206 14.43 7.19 9.37
N TRP A 207 14.32 7.09 10.70
CA TRP A 207 14.59 8.21 11.61
C TRP A 207 16.06 8.39 12.01
N VAL A 208 16.90 7.37 11.86
CA VAL A 208 18.35 7.46 12.15
C VAL A 208 19.07 8.40 11.18
N SER A 209 18.58 8.56 9.95
CA SER A 209 19.20 9.41 8.93
C SER A 209 18.26 10.52 8.46
N GLY A 210 18.75 11.76 8.52
CA GLY A 210 18.01 12.93 8.04
C GLY A 210 17.62 12.86 6.56
N PHE A 211 18.42 12.21 5.71
CA PHE A 211 18.08 12.05 4.29
C PHE A 211 17.07 10.92 4.07
N LYS A 212 17.23 9.77 4.74
CA LYS A 212 16.26 8.65 4.67
C LYS A 212 14.88 9.11 5.09
N ARG A 213 14.81 9.87 6.18
CA ARG A 213 13.59 10.52 6.65
C ARG A 213 12.93 11.39 5.59
N LYS A 214 13.69 12.26 4.91
CA LYS A 214 13.13 13.15 3.87
C LYS A 214 12.53 12.35 2.71
N ILE A 215 13.22 11.30 2.25
CA ILE A 215 12.75 10.46 1.14
C ILE A 215 11.51 9.67 1.56
N ALA A 216 11.54 9.06 2.75
CA ALA A 216 10.43 8.27 3.28
C ALA A 216 9.16 9.11 3.50
N LEU A 217 9.30 10.31 4.07
CA LEU A 217 8.17 11.23 4.25
C LEU A 217 7.64 11.73 2.90
N SER A 218 8.52 12.00 1.93
CA SER A 218 8.08 12.38 0.58
C SER A 218 7.28 11.26 -0.09
N LEU A 219 7.75 10.02 0.02
CA LEU A 219 7.02 8.85 -0.48
C LEU A 219 5.67 8.67 0.22
N LEU A 220 5.64 8.85 1.55
CA LEU A 220 4.42 8.79 2.34
C LEU A 220 3.40 9.86 1.90
N ASP A 221 3.85 11.11 1.72
CA ASP A 221 2.98 12.22 1.27
C ASP A 221 2.43 11.98 -0.14
N ILE A 222 3.26 11.45 -1.05
CA ILE A 222 2.84 11.02 -2.39
C ILE A 222 1.74 9.95 -2.28
N LEU A 223 1.97 8.91 -1.46
CA LEU A 223 1.04 7.80 -1.31
C LEU A 223 -0.30 8.26 -0.69
N ILE A 224 -0.25 9.02 0.40
CA ILE A 224 -1.45 9.59 1.06
C ILE A 224 -2.26 10.45 0.09
N THR A 225 -1.57 11.32 -0.65
CA THR A 225 -2.21 12.22 -1.61
C THR A 225 -2.92 11.42 -2.70
N THR A 226 -2.19 10.50 -3.34
CA THR A 226 -2.72 9.74 -4.47
C THR A 226 -3.85 8.81 -4.06
N ASP A 227 -3.76 8.13 -2.91
CA ASP A 227 -4.82 7.29 -2.35
C ASP A 227 -6.10 8.11 -2.13
N ASN A 228 -6.00 9.23 -1.41
CA ASN A 228 -7.17 10.07 -1.09
C ASN A 228 -7.81 10.69 -2.35
N LEU A 229 -7.00 11.16 -3.30
CA LEU A 229 -7.51 11.73 -4.55
C LEU A 229 -8.16 10.66 -5.44
N ALA A 230 -7.56 9.47 -5.55
CA ALA A 230 -8.14 8.34 -6.29
C ALA A 230 -9.46 7.90 -5.65
N ALA A 231 -9.47 7.72 -4.33
CA ALA A 231 -10.66 7.38 -3.55
C ALA A 231 -11.82 8.38 -3.76
N ASN A 232 -11.53 9.69 -3.77
CA ASN A 232 -12.55 10.73 -3.94
C ASN A 232 -13.29 10.62 -5.28
N LYS A 233 -12.58 10.31 -6.39
CA LYS A 233 -13.18 10.22 -7.74
C LYS A 233 -14.36 9.24 -7.80
N LYS A 234 -14.25 8.08 -7.14
CA LYS A 234 -15.28 7.03 -7.17
C LYS A 234 -16.21 7.05 -5.96
N ARG A 235 -15.70 7.39 -4.77
CA ARG A 235 -16.45 7.29 -3.50
C ARG A 235 -17.32 8.54 -3.25
N GLY A 236 -17.14 9.59 -4.05
CA GLY A 236 -17.85 10.86 -3.97
C GLY A 236 -17.00 11.96 -3.33
N PRO A 237 -17.37 13.24 -3.55
CA PRO A 237 -16.58 14.38 -3.13
C PRO A 237 -16.49 14.47 -1.60
N ASN A 238 -15.27 14.36 -1.10
CA ASN A 238 -14.88 14.71 0.25
C ASN A 238 -14.40 16.16 0.27
N THR A 239 -15.12 17.07 0.93
CA THR A 239 -14.83 18.51 0.97
C THR A 239 -14.07 18.93 2.24
N THR A 240 -13.39 17.99 2.89
CA THR A 240 -12.62 18.29 4.10
C THR A 240 -11.39 19.17 3.82
N ILE A 241 -10.98 19.93 4.84
CA ILE A 241 -9.75 20.74 4.80
C ILE A 241 -8.52 19.87 4.46
N PHE A 242 -8.50 18.64 4.97
CA PHE A 242 -7.44 17.68 4.66
C PHE A 242 -7.43 17.31 3.17
N HIS A 243 -8.58 17.00 2.58
CA HIS A 243 -8.66 16.72 1.14
C HIS A 243 -8.19 17.90 0.30
N GLU A 244 -8.55 19.12 0.69
CA GLU A 244 -8.10 20.34 0.01
C GLU A 244 -6.58 20.52 0.10
N ALA A 245 -5.96 20.24 1.25
CA ALA A 245 -4.51 20.25 1.39
C ALA A 245 -3.82 19.23 0.47
N LEU A 246 -4.38 18.03 0.33
CA LEU A 246 -3.86 17.00 -0.58
C LEU A 246 -4.04 17.39 -2.05
N ARG A 247 -5.16 18.02 -2.41
CA ARG A 247 -5.39 18.57 -3.76
C ARG A 247 -4.33 19.61 -4.10
N GLN A 248 -4.10 20.57 -3.19
CA GLN A 248 -3.04 21.57 -3.35
C GLN A 248 -1.67 20.93 -3.47
N PHE A 249 -1.35 19.95 -2.62
CA PHE A 249 -0.09 19.23 -2.72
C PHE A 249 0.09 18.60 -4.10
N SER A 250 -0.93 17.91 -4.61
CA SER A 250 -0.89 17.33 -5.96
C SER A 250 -0.69 18.40 -7.04
N GLU A 251 -1.41 19.51 -7.00
CA GLU A 251 -1.32 20.58 -8.01
C GLU A 251 0.04 21.30 -8.01
N PHE A 252 0.65 21.47 -6.83
CA PHE A 252 1.91 22.18 -6.71
C PHE A 252 3.13 21.28 -6.91
N TYR A 253 3.07 20.01 -6.47
CA TYR A 253 4.24 19.14 -6.32
C TYR A 253 4.25 17.89 -7.21
N LEU A 254 3.09 17.32 -7.57
CA LEU A 254 2.97 16.10 -8.40
C LEU A 254 2.74 16.45 -9.87
#